data_AF-A0AAV0RVE8-F1
#
_entry.id   AF-A0AAV0RVE8-F1
#
_cell.length_a   1.000
_cell.length_b   1.000
_cell.length_c   1.000
_cell.angle_alpha   90.00
_cell.angle_beta   90.00
_cell.angle_gamma   90.00
#
_symmetry.space_group_name_H-M   'P 1'
#
loop_
_entity.id
_entity.type
_entity.pdbx_description
1 polymer ?
#
loop_
_entity_poly.entity_id
_entity_poly.type
_entity_poly.pdbx_seq_one_letter_code
_entity_poly.pdbx_strand_id
1 'polypeptide(L)'
;MLSVFWAWITTQGRIDVSEEYLRSTINYVEMDRPMRLEFGRKLTITQWTRFPIYETADFWWGRPLYIGPIDLTPTPRVCVLLPEGEPGKRVICIYLS
;
A
#
# COMPACT_ATOMS: atom_id res chain seq x y z
N MET A 1 17.54 -7.89 -17.37
CA MET A 1 16.58 -8.91 -17.86
C MET A 1 15.55 -9.27 -16.79
N LEU A 2 15.95 -9.71 -15.59
CA LEU A 2 15.01 -10.04 -14.50
C LEU A 2 14.22 -8.84 -13.94
N SER A 3 14.81 -7.65 -13.84
CA SER A 3 14.12 -6.45 -13.32
C SER A 3 12.92 -6.02 -14.17
N VAL A 4 13.05 -6.10 -15.50
CA VAL A 4 11.98 -5.76 -16.45
C VAL A 4 10.85 -6.79 -16.37
N PHE A 5 11.18 -8.06 -16.19
CA PHE A 5 10.20 -9.12 -16.02
C PHE A 5 9.35 -8.91 -14.75
N TRP A 6 9.97 -8.59 -13.62
CA TRP A 6 9.22 -8.29 -12.39
C TRP A 6 8.33 -7.05 -12.53
N ALA A 7 8.85 -5.98 -13.14
CA ALA A 7 8.05 -4.78 -13.41
C ALA A 7 6.84 -5.09 -14.31
N TRP A 8 7.04 -5.92 -15.33
CA TRP A 8 5.95 -6.37 -16.21
C TRP A 8 4.88 -7.14 -15.45
N ILE A 9 5.25 -8.14 -14.64
CA ILE A 9 4.29 -8.91 -13.82
C ILE A 9 3.46 -7.99 -12.92
N THR A 10 4.12 -7.05 -12.22
CA THR A 10 3.39 -6.12 -11.34
C THR A 10 2.43 -5.21 -12.11
N THR A 11 2.77 -4.86 -13.35
CA THR A 11 1.92 -4.04 -14.22
C THR A 11 0.73 -4.82 -14.73
N GLN A 12 0.94 -6.04 -15.21
CA GLN A 12 -0.14 -6.92 -15.66
C GLN A 12 -1.12 -7.22 -14.53
N GLY A 13 -0.61 -7.62 -13.36
CA GLY A 13 -1.45 -7.87 -12.19
C GLY A 13 -2.26 -6.65 -11.75
N ARG A 14 -1.81 -5.41 -12.04
CA ARG A 14 -2.60 -4.20 -11.80
C ARG A 14 -3.69 -3.99 -12.84
N ILE A 15 -3.42 -4.32 -14.10
CA ILE A 15 -4.38 -4.17 -15.21
C ILE A 15 -5.50 -5.21 -15.10
N ASP A 16 -5.17 -6.41 -14.63
CA ASP A 16 -6.13 -7.51 -14.45
C ASP A 16 -7.16 -7.24 -13.33
N VAL A 17 -6.94 -6.25 -12.46
CA VAL A 17 -7.92 -5.81 -11.46
C VAL A 17 -9.01 -4.99 -12.14
N SER A 18 -9.99 -5.69 -12.72
CA SER A 18 -11.17 -5.09 -13.34
C SER A 18 -12.31 -4.82 -12.35
N GLU A 19 -13.33 -4.11 -12.79
CA GLU A 19 -14.54 -3.86 -12.00
C GLU A 19 -15.26 -5.16 -11.65
N GLU A 20 -15.33 -6.12 -12.58
CA GLU A 20 -15.94 -7.43 -12.37
C GLU A 20 -15.20 -8.22 -11.29
N TYR A 21 -13.86 -8.17 -11.27
CA TYR A 21 -13.05 -8.79 -10.23
C TYR A 21 -13.36 -8.18 -8.85
N LEU A 22 -13.49 -6.85 -8.77
CA LEU A 22 -13.85 -6.17 -7.53
C LEU A 22 -15.24 -6.56 -7.04
N ARG A 23 -16.24 -6.57 -7.92
CA ARG A 23 -17.62 -6.99 -7.59
C ARG A 23 -17.66 -8.43 -7.09
N SER A 24 -16.96 -9.35 -7.76
CA SER A 24 -16.84 -10.75 -7.33
C SER A 24 -16.19 -10.87 -5.95
N THR A 25 -15.13 -10.09 -5.70
CA THR A 25 -14.44 -10.07 -4.40
C THR A 25 -15.36 -9.57 -3.28
N ILE A 26 -16.15 -8.52 -3.52
CA ILE A 26 -17.13 -8.01 -2.56
C ILE A 26 -18.15 -9.09 -2.21
N ASN A 27 -18.73 -9.73 -3.22
CA ASN A 27 -19.70 -10.83 -3.01
C ASN A 27 -19.10 -11.98 -2.21
N TYR A 28 -17.84 -12.36 -2.50
CA TYR A 28 -17.12 -13.39 -1.74
C TYR A 28 -16.96 -12.99 -0.26
N VAL A 29 -16.54 -11.75 0.01
CA VAL A 29 -16.37 -11.25 1.38
C VAL A 29 -17.70 -11.19 2.14
N GLU A 30 -18.79 -10.82 1.48
CA GLU A 30 -20.14 -10.82 2.09
C GLU A 30 -20.61 -12.21 2.49
N MET A 31 -20.30 -13.23 1.67
CA MET A 31 -20.77 -14.60 1.86
C MET A 31 -19.89 -15.40 2.84
N ASP A 32 -18.56 -15.32 2.71
CA ASP A 32 -17.60 -16.13 3.46
C ASP A 32 -17.11 -15.44 4.76
N ARG A 33 -17.15 -14.11 4.81
CA ARG A 33 -16.64 -13.27 5.94
C ARG A 33 -15.32 -13.78 6.53
N PRO A 34 -14.25 -13.86 5.72
CA PRO A 34 -12.98 -14.38 6.20
C PRO A 34 -12.43 -13.53 7.36
N MET A 35 -12.21 -14.18 8.51
CA MET A 35 -11.77 -13.52 9.76
C MET A 35 -10.23 -13.38 9.86
N ARG A 36 -9.48 -13.99 8.94
CA ARG A 36 -8.01 -13.95 8.92
C ARG A 36 -7.49 -13.52 7.57
N LEU A 37 -6.60 -12.54 7.61
CA LEU A 37 -5.76 -12.18 6.47
C LEU A 37 -4.53 -13.10 6.47
N GLU A 38 -4.41 -13.93 5.45
CA GLU A 38 -3.30 -14.86 5.24
C GLU A 38 -2.05 -14.11 4.75
N PHE A 39 -1.21 -13.65 5.66
CA PHE A 39 0.02 -12.92 5.34
C PHE A 39 1.24 -13.81 5.03
N GLY A 40 1.21 -15.10 5.39
CA GLY A 40 2.20 -16.16 5.10
C GLY A 40 3.58 -15.75 4.51
N ARG A 41 3.89 -16.23 3.30
CA ARG A 41 5.13 -15.90 2.55
C ARG A 41 4.93 -14.73 1.56
N LYS A 42 3.93 -13.87 1.79
CA LYS A 42 3.60 -12.75 0.90
C LYS A 42 4.21 -11.47 1.46
N LEU A 43 4.68 -10.60 0.57
CA LEU A 43 5.08 -9.23 0.90
C LEU A 43 3.94 -8.32 0.48
N THR A 44 3.33 -7.63 1.45
CA THR A 44 2.28 -6.65 1.16
C THR A 44 2.90 -5.28 0.99
N ILE A 45 2.69 -4.66 -0.17
CA ILE A 45 3.17 -3.30 -0.46
C ILE A 45 1.97 -2.36 -0.51
N THR A 46 1.95 -1.33 0.33
CA THR A 46 0.93 -0.29 0.34
C THR A 46 1.55 1.05 0.00
N GLN A 47 1.03 1.70 -1.05
CA GLN A 47 1.56 2.97 -1.53
C GLN A 47 0.68 4.15 -1.09
N TRP A 48 1.24 5.03 -0.27
CA TRP A 48 0.59 6.27 0.18
C TRP A 48 1.02 7.50 -0.63
N THR A 49 1.91 7.34 -1.60
CA THR A 49 2.54 8.44 -2.36
C THR A 49 1.57 9.29 -3.19
N ARG A 50 0.32 8.84 -3.40
CA ARG A 50 -0.70 9.56 -4.16
C ARG A 50 -1.68 10.34 -3.27
N PHE A 51 -1.60 10.16 -1.96
CA PHE A 51 -2.42 10.95 -1.06
C PHE A 51 -1.79 12.34 -0.90
N PRO A 52 -2.57 13.43 -0.99
CA PRO A 52 -2.07 14.80 -0.84
C PRO A 52 -1.85 15.16 0.64
N ILE A 53 -1.26 14.25 1.42
CA ILE A 53 -1.23 14.36 2.89
C ILE A 53 -0.43 15.58 3.36
N TYR A 54 0.67 15.91 2.67
CA TYR A 54 1.48 17.10 2.97
C TYR A 54 0.81 18.42 2.58
N GLU A 55 -0.20 18.38 1.71
CA GLU A 55 -0.94 19.56 1.24
C GLU A 55 -2.22 19.79 2.06
N THR A 56 -2.91 18.72 2.46
CA THR A 56 -4.19 18.81 3.18
C THR A 56 -4.06 18.83 4.69
N ALA A 57 -2.92 18.38 5.25
CA ALA A 57 -2.70 18.36 6.69
C ALA A 57 -2.07 19.66 7.22
N ASP A 58 -2.32 20.81 6.58
CA ASP A 58 -2.01 22.12 7.14
C ASP A 58 -3.20 22.61 7.98
N PHE A 59 -3.19 22.28 9.27
CA PHE A 59 -4.19 22.73 10.23
C PHE A 59 -3.93 24.16 10.73
N TRP A 60 -3.34 25.02 9.87
CA TRP A 60 -2.85 26.36 10.21
C TRP A 60 -1.66 26.35 11.19
N TRP A 61 -1.08 25.19 11.44
CA TRP A 61 0.16 25.00 12.22
C TRP A 61 1.37 24.80 11.32
N GLY A 62 1.17 24.88 10.00
CA GLY A 62 2.17 24.58 8.99
C GLY A 62 2.10 23.12 8.51
N ARG A 63 2.90 22.81 7.50
CA ARG A 63 2.96 21.48 6.88
C ARG A 63 3.56 20.45 7.83
N PRO A 64 3.10 19.20 7.78
CA PRO A 64 3.66 18.13 8.60
C PRO A 64 5.12 17.85 8.22
N LEU A 65 5.99 17.73 9.23
CA LEU A 65 7.41 17.38 9.06
C LEU A 65 7.59 15.91 8.64
N TYR A 66 6.76 15.01 9.18
CA TYR A 66 6.82 13.58 8.92
C TYR A 66 5.43 12.97 9.01
N ILE A 67 5.14 12.05 8.10
CA ILE A 67 3.94 11.22 8.10
C ILE A 67 4.39 9.78 7.88
N GLY A 68 3.98 8.88 8.76
CA GLY A 68 4.31 7.47 8.66
C GLY A 68 3.34 6.61 9.46
N PRO A 69 3.37 5.29 9.24
CA PRO A 69 2.61 4.35 10.05
C PRO A 69 3.15 4.32 11.49
N ILE A 70 2.25 4.29 12.49
CA ILE A 70 2.61 4.29 13.92
C ILE A 70 2.98 2.90 14.44
N ASP A 71 2.23 1.88 14.04
CA ASP A 71 2.50 0.47 14.34
C ASP A 71 1.79 -0.38 13.27
N LEU A 72 2.50 -1.37 12.73
CA LEU A 72 1.96 -2.30 11.73
C LEU A 72 1.79 -3.71 12.28
N THR A 73 2.04 -3.94 13.58
CA THR A 73 1.70 -5.20 14.23
C THR A 73 0.18 -5.40 14.22
N PRO A 74 -0.33 -6.63 13.98
CA PRO A 74 0.37 -7.91 13.87
C PRO A 74 0.74 -8.32 12.43
N THR A 75 0.81 -7.39 11.46
CA THR A 75 0.98 -7.74 10.05
C THR A 75 2.43 -8.11 9.73
N PRO A 76 2.75 -9.39 9.47
CA PRO A 76 4.11 -9.75 9.11
C PRO A 76 4.40 -9.31 7.67
N ARG A 77 5.59 -8.74 7.42
CA ARG A 77 6.12 -8.45 6.07
C ARG A 77 5.31 -7.42 5.30
N VAL A 78 5.24 -6.21 5.83
CA VAL A 78 4.62 -5.04 5.16
C VAL A 78 5.68 -4.05 4.72
N CYS A 79 5.50 -3.50 3.52
CA CYS A 79 6.24 -2.39 2.99
C CYS A 79 5.29 -1.22 2.72
N VAL A 80 5.56 -0.06 3.31
CA VAL A 80 4.78 1.17 3.09
C VAL A 80 5.63 2.16 2.33
N LEU A 81 5.14 2.62 1.18
CA LEU A 81 5.76 3.67 0.38
C LEU A 81 5.11 5.00 0.73
N LEU A 82 5.88 5.87 1.40
CA LEU A 82 5.42 7.17 1.87
C LEU A 82 5.83 8.27 0.88
N PRO A 83 4.94 9.26 0.65
CA PRO A 83 5.38 10.50 0.03
C PRO A 83 6.39 11.18 0.97
N GLU A 84 7.35 11.90 0.41
CA GLU A 84 8.16 12.84 1.18
C GLU A 84 7.62 14.26 0.93
N GLY A 85 7.80 15.16 1.90
CA GLY A 85 7.37 16.55 1.76
C GLY A 85 8.06 17.31 0.62
N GLU A 86 9.13 16.73 0.05
CA GLU A 86 9.84 17.25 -1.11
C GLU A 86 9.53 16.44 -2.38
N PRO A 87 9.29 17.12 -3.53
CA PRO A 87 9.02 16.43 -4.79
C PRO A 87 10.23 15.59 -5.22
N GLY A 88 9.98 14.30 -5.45
CA GLY A 88 10.97 13.36 -5.99
C GLY A 88 11.64 12.46 -4.97
N LYS A 89 11.51 12.74 -3.67
CA LYS A 89 11.97 11.83 -2.62
C LYS A 89 10.81 10.97 -2.10
N ARG A 90 11.14 9.75 -1.66
CA ARG A 90 10.18 8.75 -1.18
C ARG A 90 10.80 7.97 -0.05
N VAL A 91 10.03 7.75 1.01
CA VAL A 91 10.44 6.95 2.16
C VAL A 91 9.83 5.56 2.04
N ILE A 92 10.64 4.53 2.28
CA ILE A 92 10.19 3.13 2.27
C ILE A 92 10.32 2.60 3.70
N CYS A 93 9.19 2.27 4.32
CA CYS A 93 9.17 1.62 5.64
C CYS A 93 8.95 0.12 5.45
N ILE A 94 9.92 -0.70 5.86
CA ILE A 94 9.87 -2.16 5.72
C ILE A 94 9.79 -2.78 7.12
N TYR A 95 8.75 -3.56 7.36
CA TYR A 95 8.54 -4.30 8.59
C TYR A 95 8.73 -5.79 8.32
N LEU A 96 9.83 -6.35 8.81
CA LEU A 96 10.16 -7.77 8.72
C LEU A 96 10.14 -8.33 10.14
N SER A 97 9.02 -8.91 10.55
CA SER A 97 8.90 -9.70 11.77
C SER A 97 9.38 -11.12 11.56
#